data_AF-A0A918DSU3-F1
#
_entry.id   AF-A0A918DSU3-F1
#
_cell.length_a   1.000
_cell.length_b   1.000
_cell.length_c   1.000
_cell.angle_alpha   90.00
_cell.angle_beta   90.00
_cell.angle_gamma   90.00
#
_symmetry.space_group_name_H-M   'P 1'
#
loop_
_entity.id
_entity.type
_entity.pdbx_description
1 polymer ?
#
loop_
_entity_poly.entity_id
_entity_poly.type
_entity_poly.pdbx_seq_one_letter_code
_entity_poly.pdbx_strand_id
1 'polypeptide(L)'
;MDADWRPALAASILLRHDKRRDADLLVMPERVVVLSGQAASVLRLCDGNRSAGDIVAELERRFPGAPVADDVTGFLDRVRDEGWLR
;
A
#
# COMPACT_ATOMS: atom_id res chain seq x y z
N MET A 1 8.89 -8.23 8.19
CA MET A 1 9.21 -7.23 7.15
C MET A 1 10.68 -6.80 7.18
N ASP A 2 11.36 -6.78 6.02
CA ASP A 2 12.67 -6.14 5.84
C ASP A 2 12.49 -4.63 5.64
N ALA A 3 13.14 -3.80 6.48
CA ALA A 3 13.00 -2.35 6.40
C ALA A 3 13.55 -1.77 5.08
N ASP A 4 14.60 -2.39 4.52
CA ASP A 4 15.23 -2.00 3.25
C ASP A 4 14.49 -2.52 2.00
N TRP A 5 13.47 -3.36 2.17
CA TRP A 5 12.66 -3.85 1.05
C TRP A 5 11.95 -2.67 0.38
N ARG A 6 11.98 -2.60 -0.95
CA ARG A 6 11.37 -1.53 -1.73
C ARG A 6 10.11 -2.04 -2.41
N PRO A 7 8.95 -2.01 -1.73
CA PRO A 7 7.73 -2.58 -2.26
C PRO A 7 7.29 -1.82 -3.51
N ALA A 8 7.00 -2.56 -4.58
CA ALA A 8 6.34 -2.05 -5.77
C ALA A 8 5.11 -2.89 -6.10
N LEU A 9 4.07 -2.27 -6.66
CA LEU A 9 2.94 -3.02 -7.20
C LEU A 9 3.41 -4.04 -8.26
N ALA A 10 2.85 -5.24 -8.21
CA ALA A 10 3.06 -6.25 -9.23
C ALA A 10 2.60 -5.73 -10.61
N ALA A 11 3.25 -6.17 -11.68
CA ALA A 11 3.01 -5.63 -13.03
C ALA A 11 1.56 -5.81 -13.53
N SER A 12 0.86 -6.83 -13.03
CA SER A 12 -0.55 -7.11 -13.34
C SER A 12 -1.54 -6.29 -12.52
N ILE A 13 -1.07 -5.48 -11.57
CA ILE A 13 -1.89 -4.76 -10.61
C ILE A 13 -1.83 -3.27 -10.86
N LEU A 14 -3.00 -2.64 -10.93
CA LEU A 14 -3.14 -1.22 -11.16
C LEU A 14 -3.96 -0.57 -10.05
N LEU A 15 -3.38 0.42 -9.38
CA LEU A 15 -4.09 1.29 -8.46
C LEU A 15 -4.79 2.42 -9.23
N ARG A 16 -6.12 2.52 -9.11
CA ARG A 16 -6.92 3.56 -9.76
C ARG A 16 -7.83 4.25 -8.75
N HIS A 17 -8.05 5.55 -8.94
CA HIS A 17 -9.06 6.28 -8.22
C HIS A 17 -10.31 6.46 -9.10
N ASP A 18 -11.46 5.95 -8.65
CA ASP A 18 -12.74 6.10 -9.33
C ASP A 18 -13.46 7.35 -8.81
N LYS A 19 -13.41 8.43 -9.60
CA LYS A 19 -14.04 9.71 -9.29
C LYS A 19 -15.56 9.65 -9.12
N ARG A 20 -16.24 8.67 -9.72
CA ARG A 20 -17.71 8.56 -9.60
C ARG A 20 -18.12 7.99 -8.26
N ARG A 21 -17.29 7.11 -7.71
CA ARG A 21 -17.51 6.43 -6.42
C ARG A 21 -16.72 7.06 -5.28
N ASP A 22 -15.87 8.03 -5.59
CA ASP A 22 -14.89 8.63 -4.68
C ASP A 22 -14.11 7.56 -3.90
N ALA A 23 -13.64 6.55 -4.62
CA ALA A 23 -13.06 5.35 -4.03
C ALA A 23 -11.80 4.92 -4.77
N ASP A 24 -10.85 4.39 -4.01
CA ASP A 24 -9.64 3.80 -4.57
C ASP A 24 -9.85 2.31 -4.84
N LEU A 25 -9.42 1.88 -6.02
CA LEU A 25 -9.61 0.56 -6.56
C LEU A 25 -8.26 -0.06 -6.90
N LEU A 26 -8.07 -1.30 -6.47
CA LEU A 26 -6.99 -2.15 -6.94
C LEU A 26 -7.54 -3.07 -8.03
N VAL A 27 -7.07 -2.85 -9.26
CA VAL A 27 -7.50 -3.62 -10.43
C VAL A 27 -6.48 -4.71 -10.70
N MET A 28 -6.95 -5.96 -10.69
CA MET A 28 -6.19 -7.16 -11.00
C MET A 28 -6.85 -7.86 -12.20
N PRO A 29 -6.17 -8.80 -12.88
CA PRO A 29 -6.74 -9.50 -14.03
C PRO A 29 -8.01 -10.29 -13.66
N GLU A 30 -8.04 -10.90 -12.48
CA GLU A 30 -9.12 -11.79 -12.02
C GLU A 30 -10.18 -11.07 -11.17
N ARG A 31 -9.87 -9.90 -10.59
CA ARG A 31 -10.77 -9.19 -9.67
C ARG A 31 -10.47 -7.70 -9.54
N VAL A 32 -11.43 -6.96 -8.99
CA VAL A 32 -11.25 -5.58 -8.53
C VAL A 32 -11.52 -5.51 -7.04
N VAL A 33 -10.61 -4.92 -6.27
CA VAL A 33 -10.73 -4.73 -4.82
C VAL A 33 -10.97 -3.25 -4.55
N VAL A 34 -11.96 -2.93 -3.71
CA VAL A 34 -12.17 -1.57 -3.21
C VAL A 34 -11.29 -1.37 -1.98
N LEU A 35 -10.44 -0.36 -2.00
CA LEU A 35 -9.52 -0.04 -0.91
C LEU A 35 -10.14 0.99 0.03
N SER A 36 -9.81 0.88 1.31
CA SER A 36 -10.02 1.98 2.25
C SER A 36 -9.02 3.10 1.96
N GLY A 37 -9.36 4.34 2.32
CA GLY A 37 -8.48 5.49 2.07
C GLY A 37 -7.08 5.35 2.71
N GLN A 38 -6.98 4.64 3.83
CA GLN A 38 -5.70 4.34 4.48
C GLN A 38 -4.89 3.32 3.66
N ALA A 39 -5.51 2.20 3.26
CA ALA A 39 -4.84 1.17 2.46
C ALA A 39 -4.36 1.73 1.11
N ALA A 40 -5.18 2.56 0.46
CA ALA A 40 -4.79 3.23 -0.77
C ALA A 40 -3.61 4.21 -0.57
N SER A 41 -3.59 4.93 0.55
CA SER A 41 -2.47 5.82 0.90
C SER A 41 -1.16 5.08 1.03
N VAL A 42 -1.16 3.91 1.69
CA VAL A 42 0.03 3.04 1.81
C VAL A 42 0.46 2.52 0.43
N LEU A 43 -0.47 1.96 -0.35
CA LEU A 43 -0.16 1.38 -1.66
C LEU A 43 0.34 2.42 -2.68
N ARG A 44 -0.09 3.68 -2.59
CA ARG A 44 0.46 4.77 -3.43
C ARG A 44 1.92 5.07 -3.14
N LEU A 45 2.40 4.80 -1.93
CA LEU A 45 3.80 5.01 -1.56
C LEU A 45 4.71 3.85 -2.01
N CYS A 46 4.12 2.68 -2.31
CA CYS A 46 4.79 1.48 -2.79
C CYS A 46 5.11 1.59 -4.29
N ASP A 47 6.09 2.43 -4.63
CA ASP A 47 6.52 2.71 -6.00
C ASP A 47 7.81 1.98 -6.42
N GLY A 48 8.38 1.14 -5.53
CA GLY A 48 9.66 0.46 -5.74
C GLY A 48 10.89 1.35 -5.53
N ASN A 49 10.71 2.63 -5.22
CA ASN A 49 11.80 3.53 -4.91
C ASN A 49 11.95 3.75 -3.40
N ARG A 50 10.85 3.88 -2.66
CA ARG A 50 10.88 3.99 -1.19
C ARG A 50 11.07 2.61 -0.55
N SER A 51 11.86 2.57 0.52
CA SER A 51 11.94 1.38 1.36
C SER A 51 10.69 1.27 2.26
N ALA A 52 10.41 0.07 2.77
CA ALA A 52 9.31 -0.15 3.68
C ALA A 52 9.46 0.70 4.96
N GLY A 53 10.70 0.88 5.44
CA GLY A 53 11.02 1.81 6.53
C GLY A 53 10.68 3.26 6.20
N ASP A 54 11.02 3.74 4.99
CA ASP A 54 10.68 5.10 4.55
C ASP A 54 9.16 5.31 4.47
N ILE A 55 8.43 4.30 4.00
CA ILE A 55 6.97 4.35 3.89
C ILE A 55 6.34 4.46 5.28
N VAL A 56 6.80 3.65 6.24
CA VAL A 56 6.34 3.71 7.64
C VAL A 56 6.63 5.09 8.22
N ALA A 57 7.86 5.58 8.12
CA ALA A 57 8.25 6.88 8.68
C ALA A 57 7.46 8.05 8.07
N GLU A 58 7.20 8.03 6.76
CA GLU A 58 6.38 9.04 6.09
C GLU A 58 4.92 9.00 6.56
N LEU A 59 4.36 7.81 6.78
CA LEU A 59 2.99 7.66 7.27
C LEU A 59 2.85 8.05 8.74
N GLU A 60 3.82 7.70 9.59
CA GLU A 60 3.88 8.17 10.98
C GLU A 60 3.87 9.70 11.06
N ARG A 61 4.61 10.35 10.15
CA ARG A 61 4.63 11.81 10.04
C ARG A 61 3.28 12.40 9.61
N ARG A 62 2.55 11.70 8.73
CA ARG A 62 1.23 12.14 8.22
C ARG A 62 0.11 11.89 9.23
N PHE A 63 0.24 10.88 10.08
CA PHE A 63 -0.75 10.48 11.07
C PHE A 63 -0.14 10.43 12.48
N PRO A 64 0.23 11.60 13.05
CA PRO A 64 0.85 11.64 14.36
C PRO A 64 -0.10 11.09 15.43
N GLY A 65 0.38 10.12 16.23
CA GLY A 65 -0.35 9.54 17.37
C GLY A 65 -1.16 8.27 17.07
N ALA A 66 -1.17 7.79 15.82
CA ALA A 66 -1.71 6.47 15.48
C ALA A 66 -0.60 5.39 15.54
N PRO A 67 -0.91 4.11 15.82
CA PRO A 67 0.04 3.00 15.80
C PRO A 67 0.38 2.57 14.35
N VAL A 68 0.87 3.52 13.56
CA VAL A 68 1.07 3.37 12.11
C VAL A 68 2.11 2.29 11.79
N ALA A 69 3.19 2.20 12.55
CA ALA A 69 4.28 1.26 12.25
C ALA A 69 3.81 -0.19 12.20
N ASP A 70 3.14 -0.68 13.25
CA ASP A 70 2.67 -2.06 13.32
C ASP A 70 1.57 -2.34 12.28
N ASP A 71 0.62 -1.41 12.12
CA ASP A 71 -0.48 -1.55 11.17
C ASP A 71 0.01 -1.59 9.71
N VAL A 72 0.94 -0.69 9.35
CA VAL A 72 1.51 -0.62 8.01
C VAL A 72 2.40 -1.83 7.73
N THR A 73 3.23 -2.23 8.69
CA THR A 73 4.09 -3.40 8.55
C THR A 73 3.26 -4.67 8.33
N GLY A 74 2.23 -4.89 9.16
CA GLY A 74 1.32 -6.03 9.00
C GLY A 74 0.49 -5.97 7.71
N PHE A 75 0.11 -4.78 7.27
CA PHE A 75 -0.55 -4.59 5.98
C PHE A 75 0.37 -4.93 4.80
N LEU A 76 1.60 -4.42 4.79
CA LEU A 76 2.58 -4.68 3.75
C LEU A 76 2.92 -6.18 3.64
N ASP A 77 3.13 -6.85 4.78
CA ASP A 77 3.39 -8.30 4.81
C ASP A 77 2.17 -9.08 4.25
N ARG A 78 0.93 -8.74 4.63
CA ARG A 78 -0.28 -9.38 4.07
C ARG A 78 -0.40 -9.20 2.56
N VAL A 79 -0.20 -7.97 2.08
CA VAL A 79 -0.33 -7.63 0.66
C VAL A 79 0.78 -8.31 -0.16
N ARG A 80 1.97 -8.45 0.42
CA ARG A 80 3.08 -9.23 -0.15
C ARG A 80 2.72 -10.70 -0.25
N ASP A 81 2.14 -11.29 0.81
CA ASP A 81 1.71 -12.70 0.82
C ASP A 81 0.61 -12.99 -0.22
N GLU A 82 -0.27 -12.01 -0.48
CA GLU A 82 -1.24 -12.10 -1.58
C GLU A 82 -0.60 -11.95 -2.98
N GLY A 83 0.70 -11.66 -3.05
CA GLY A 83 1.44 -11.48 -4.30
C GLY A 83 1.16 -10.14 -4.99
N TRP A 84 0.59 -9.16 -4.28
CA TRP A 84 0.28 -7.87 -4.90
C TRP A 84 1.48 -6.92 -4.97
N LEU A 85 2.45 -7.13 -4.09
CA LEU A 85 3.70 -6.38 -4.03
C LEU A 85 4.88 -7.29 -4.37
N ARG A 86 5.89 -6.72 -5.04
CA ARG A 86 7.21 -7.30 -5.30
C ARG A 86 8.28 -6.51 -4.56
#